data_AF-A0A370GRC9-F1
#
_entry.id   AF-A0A370GRC9-F1
#
_cell.length_a   1.000
_cell.length_b   1.000
_cell.length_c   1.000
_cell.angle_alpha   90.00
_cell.angle_beta   90.00
_cell.angle_gamma   90.00
#
_symmetry.space_group_name_H-M   'P 1'
#
loop_
_entity.id
_entity.type
_entity.pdbx_description
1 polymer ?
#
loop_
_entity_poly.entity_id
_entity_poly.type
_entity_poly.pdbx_seq_one_letter_code
_entity_poly.pdbx_strand_id
1 'polypeptide(L)'
;MIYHIIQSYLVIFLSIGMASLFILLGGLYLILKPRRQLSPKEPSPAKTVAIIQETQPNQEEERRTSSNAKQAKSSLTITSSDIAAIAGEDVLSTQLDLAQAYLEAGRKQLAKKILEYVAEQGNDTQQTEARKLLGTI
;
A
#
# COMPACT_ATOMS: atom_id res chain seq x y z
N MET A 1 -33.43 20.07 38.18
CA MET A 1 -33.63 19.70 36.76
C MET A 1 -32.49 20.17 35.86
N ILE A 2 -32.04 21.42 35.95
CA ILE A 2 -30.90 21.95 35.14
C ILE A 2 -29.58 21.17 35.30
N TYR A 3 -29.32 20.62 36.50
CA TYR A 3 -28.08 19.89 36.79
C TYR A 3 -27.89 18.63 35.94
N HIS A 4 -28.97 17.89 35.68
CA HIS A 4 -28.92 16.68 34.84
C HIS A 4 -28.60 17.00 33.38
N ILE A 5 -29.03 18.16 32.90
CA ILE A 5 -28.75 18.63 31.54
C ILE A 5 -27.24 18.88 31.40
N ILE A 6 -26.65 19.62 32.34
CA ILE A 6 -25.21 19.94 32.35
C ILE A 6 -24.36 18.66 32.45
N GLN A 7 -24.75 17.72 33.30
CA GLN A 7 -24.00 16.48 33.50
C GLN A 7 -23.99 15.59 32.24
N SER A 8 -25.08 15.55 31.48
CA SER A 8 -25.15 14.84 30.20
C SER A 8 -24.20 15.45 29.16
N TYR A 9 -24.21 16.78 29.02
CA TYR A 9 -23.32 17.48 28.08
C TYR A 9 -21.83 17.32 28.43
N LEU A 10 -21.49 17.29 29.72
CA LEU A 10 -20.11 17.07 30.16
C LEU A 10 -19.60 15.68 29.73
N VAL A 11 -20.43 14.63 29.89
CA VAL A 11 -20.08 13.26 29.50
C VAL A 11 -19.93 13.15 27.98
N ILE A 12 -20.85 13.76 27.23
CA ILE A 12 -20.80 13.79 25.77
C ILE A 12 -19.51 14.48 25.32
N PHE A 13 -19.24 15.69 25.80
CA PHE A 13 -18.04 16.45 25.43
C PHE A 13 -16.74 15.69 25.75
N LEU A 14 -16.68 15.05 26.93
CA LEU A 14 -15.52 14.26 27.34
C LEU A 14 -15.30 13.04 26.43
N SER A 15 -16.38 12.37 26.00
CA SER A 15 -16.28 11.22 25.10
C SER A 15 -15.79 11.60 23.70
N ILE A 16 -16.30 12.70 23.13
CA ILE A 16 -15.84 13.22 21.83
C ILE A 16 -14.37 13.64 21.93
N GLY A 17 -14.00 14.33 23.02
CA GLY A 17 -12.62 14.75 23.27
C GLY A 17 -11.65 13.57 23.32
N MET A 18 -12.00 12.52 24.09
CA MET A 18 -11.19 11.30 24.18
C MET A 18 -11.09 10.57 22.85
N ALA A 19 -12.18 10.44 22.09
CA ALA A 19 -12.15 9.80 20.78
C ALA A 19 -11.23 10.53 19.79
N SER A 20 -11.32 11.87 19.76
CA SER A 20 -10.45 12.71 18.93
C SER A 20 -8.98 12.55 19.31
N LEU A 21 -8.67 12.52 20.62
CA LEU A 21 -7.31 12.33 21.12
C LEU A 21 -6.73 10.97 20.74
N PHE A 22 -7.53 9.89 20.81
CA PHE A 22 -7.11 8.55 20.40
C PHE A 22 -6.81 8.47 18.90
N ILE A 23 -7.65 9.08 18.06
CA ILE A 23 -7.43 9.14 16.61
C ILE A 23 -6.15 9.92 16.30
N LEU A 24 -5.93 11.05 16.98
CA LEU A 24 -4.74 11.87 16.81
C LEU A 24 -3.46 11.13 17.24
N LEU A 25 -3.46 10.49 18.41
CA LEU A 25 -2.31 9.70 18.87
C LEU A 25 -2.03 8.51 17.95
N GLY A 26 -3.07 7.81 17.49
CA GLY A 26 -2.93 6.69 16.56
C GLY A 26 -2.38 7.13 15.20
N GLY A 27 -2.89 8.22 14.66
CA GLY A 27 -2.40 8.81 13.41
C GLY A 27 -0.96 9.31 13.54
N LEU A 28 -0.63 9.98 14.64
CA LEU A 28 0.72 10.47 14.93
C LEU A 28 1.70 9.30 15.10
N TYR A 29 1.31 8.24 15.80
CA TYR A 29 2.12 7.03 15.97
C TYR A 29 2.46 6.36 14.62
N LEU A 30 1.53 6.38 13.66
CA LEU A 30 1.75 5.80 12.33
C LEU A 30 2.78 6.61 11.52
N ILE A 31 2.77 7.94 11.66
CA ILE A 31 3.75 8.83 11.01
C ILE A 31 5.17 8.64 11.56
N LEU A 32 5.30 8.39 12.87
CA LEU A 32 6.58 8.26 13.54
C LEU A 32 7.19 6.85 13.41
N LYS A 33 6.46 5.86 12.89
CA LYS A 33 6.97 4.49 12.75
C LYS A 33 8.09 4.44 11.68
N PRO A 34 9.35 4.20 12.07
CA PRO A 34 10.46 4.22 11.12
C PRO A 34 10.33 3.06 10.12
N ARG A 35 10.19 3.39 8.83
CA ARG A 35 10.23 2.41 7.73
C ARG A 35 11.64 1.84 7.64
N ARG A 36 11.86 0.67 8.26
CA ARG A 36 13.07 -0.12 8.07
C ARG A 36 13.20 -0.45 6.58
N GLN A 37 14.12 0.22 5.91
CA GLN A 37 14.54 -0.09 4.55
C GLN A 37 15.16 -1.48 4.56
N LEU A 38 14.55 -2.43 3.84
CA LEU A 38 15.23 -3.67 3.48
C LEU A 38 16.32 -3.31 2.47
N SER A 39 17.56 -3.71 2.76
CA SER A 39 18.70 -3.59 1.87
C SER A 39 18.38 -4.11 0.46
N PRO A 40 18.66 -3.34 -0.60
CA PRO A 40 18.67 -3.85 -1.96
C PRO A 40 19.76 -4.93 -2.07
N LYS A 41 19.37 -6.19 -2.29
CA LYS A 41 20.30 -7.20 -2.78
C LYS A 41 20.47 -6.95 -4.27
N GLU A 42 21.58 -6.31 -4.60
CA GLU A 42 22.02 -6.03 -5.97
C GLU A 42 22.11 -7.33 -6.81
N PRO A 43 21.70 -7.29 -8.10
CA PRO A 43 21.75 -8.45 -8.99
C PRO A 43 23.19 -8.73 -9.43
N SER A 44 23.67 -9.96 -9.19
CA SER A 44 24.95 -10.45 -9.72
C SER A 44 24.70 -11.33 -10.95
N PRO A 45 25.06 -10.88 -12.16
CA PRO A 45 24.98 -11.69 -13.37
C PRO A 45 26.29 -12.45 -13.57
N ALA A 46 26.39 -13.66 -13.04
CA ALA A 46 27.35 -14.66 -13.53
C ALA A 46 27.07 -16.04 -12.89
N LYS A 47 26.38 -16.92 -13.62
CA LYS A 47 26.91 -18.23 -14.05
C LYS A 47 25.82 -19.07 -14.74
N THR A 48 25.83 -18.99 -16.06
CA THR A 48 25.62 -20.06 -17.04
C THR A 48 25.57 -21.48 -16.46
N VAL A 49 24.44 -22.16 -16.69
CA VAL A 49 24.27 -23.59 -16.99
C VAL A 49 24.78 -24.58 -15.95
N ALA A 50 23.85 -25.23 -15.25
CA ALA A 50 23.91 -26.66 -14.96
C ALA A 50 22.58 -27.18 -14.41
N ILE A 51 21.99 -28.10 -15.18
CA ILE A 51 21.30 -29.31 -14.69
C ILE A 51 19.81 -29.20 -14.33
N ILE A 52 19.03 -29.70 -15.29
CA ILE A 52 17.74 -30.39 -15.16
C ILE A 52 17.88 -31.54 -14.16
N GLN A 53 16.98 -31.62 -13.17
CA GLN A 53 16.55 -32.91 -12.62
C GLN A 53 15.07 -32.82 -12.23
N GLU A 54 14.29 -33.68 -12.88
CA GLU A 54 12.88 -34.00 -12.63
C GLU A 54 12.64 -34.46 -11.19
N THR A 55 11.42 -34.24 -10.66
CA THR A 55 10.58 -35.25 -9.95
C THR A 55 9.34 -34.56 -9.33
N GLN A 56 8.16 -34.76 -9.92
CA GLN A 56 6.88 -34.96 -9.23
C GLN A 56 6.46 -36.42 -9.51
N PRO A 57 5.45 -37.04 -8.88
CA PRO A 57 4.69 -36.74 -7.66
C PRO A 57 4.69 -37.95 -6.68
N ASN A 58 4.15 -37.81 -5.46
CA ASN A 58 3.62 -38.96 -4.72
C ASN A 58 2.34 -38.53 -3.99
N GLN A 59 1.23 -39.10 -4.43
CA GLN A 59 -0.06 -39.15 -3.74
C GLN A 59 -0.18 -40.54 -3.10
N GLU A 60 -0.51 -40.57 -1.81
CA GLU A 60 -1.28 -41.58 -1.03
C GLU A 60 -1.02 -41.14 0.44
N GLU A 61 -1.96 -40.97 1.37
CA GLU A 61 -3.16 -41.76 1.63
C GLU A 61 -4.09 -41.01 2.62
N GLU A 62 -5.25 -41.62 2.87
CA GLU A 62 -6.57 -41.07 3.12
C GLU A 62 -6.95 -40.77 4.60
N ARG A 63 -7.87 -39.81 4.75
CA ARG A 63 -8.99 -39.71 5.71
C ARG A 63 -8.82 -40.22 7.16
N ARG A 64 -8.96 -39.25 8.09
CA ARG A 64 -10.04 -39.29 9.11
C ARG A 64 -10.72 -37.93 9.23
N THR A 65 -12.01 -38.03 9.49
CA THR A 65 -13.08 -37.05 9.38
C THR A 65 -13.12 -35.99 10.49
N SER A 66 -13.44 -34.77 10.05
CA SER A 66 -14.42 -33.85 10.65
C SER A 66 -14.41 -33.63 12.17
N SER A 67 -13.73 -32.58 12.60
CA SER A 67 -14.30 -31.58 13.51
C SER A 67 -13.33 -30.41 13.64
N ASN A 68 -13.73 -29.23 13.19
CA ASN A 68 -13.77 -28.01 14.01
C ASN A 68 -13.85 -26.81 13.06
N ALA A 69 -15.04 -26.21 13.02
CA ALA A 69 -15.26 -24.89 12.46
C ALA A 69 -14.41 -23.89 13.26
N LYS A 70 -13.18 -23.66 12.81
CA LYS A 70 -12.38 -22.52 13.25
C LYS A 70 -12.07 -21.67 12.04
N GLN A 71 -13.11 -20.93 11.66
CA GLN A 71 -13.10 -19.68 10.93
C GLN A 71 -11.71 -19.02 10.99
N ALA A 72 -10.89 -19.32 10.00
CA ALA A 72 -9.65 -18.60 9.78
C ALA A 72 -10.07 -17.20 9.33
N LYS A 73 -10.13 -16.27 10.28
CA LYS A 73 -9.95 -14.85 9.99
C LYS A 73 -8.61 -14.74 9.27
N SER A 74 -8.62 -14.89 7.95
CA SER A 74 -7.56 -14.39 7.11
C SER A 74 -7.51 -12.90 7.41
N SER A 75 -6.49 -12.47 8.16
CA SER A 75 -6.17 -11.06 8.28
C SER A 75 -5.95 -10.57 6.87
N LEU A 76 -6.96 -9.88 6.31
CA LEU A 76 -6.89 -9.28 4.98
C LEU A 76 -5.84 -8.17 5.09
N THR A 77 -4.59 -8.54 4.87
CA THR A 77 -3.49 -7.60 4.83
C THR A 77 -3.56 -6.98 3.44
N ILE A 78 -4.35 -5.92 3.32
CA ILE A 78 -4.43 -5.10 2.11
C ILE A 78 -3.02 -4.55 1.86
N THR A 79 -2.35 -5.06 0.83
CA THR A 79 -1.04 -4.57 0.42
C THR A 79 -1.18 -3.35 -0.49
N SER A 80 -0.11 -2.54 -0.62
CA SER A 80 -0.11 -1.41 -1.55
C SER A 80 -0.34 -1.86 -3.00
N SER A 81 0.07 -3.09 -3.35
CA SER A 81 -0.27 -3.70 -4.65
C SER A 81 -1.76 -4.04 -4.77
N ASP A 82 -2.42 -4.48 -3.70
CA ASP A 82 -3.87 -4.74 -3.74
C ASP A 82 -4.67 -3.44 -3.90
N ILE A 83 -4.27 -2.37 -3.22
CA ILE A 83 -4.90 -1.05 -3.39
C ILE A 83 -4.64 -0.50 -4.79
N ALA A 84 -3.42 -0.64 -5.31
CA ALA A 84 -3.10 -0.23 -6.67
C ALA A 84 -3.89 -1.03 -7.73
N ALA A 85 -4.07 -2.33 -7.51
CA ALA A 85 -4.86 -3.20 -8.38
C ALA A 85 -6.37 -2.90 -8.33
N ILE A 86 -6.89 -2.47 -7.18
CA ILE A 86 -8.31 -2.10 -7.01
C ILE A 86 -8.60 -0.68 -7.52
N ALA A 87 -7.64 0.23 -7.38
CA ALA A 87 -7.82 1.63 -7.74
C ALA A 87 -7.38 1.97 -9.18
N GLY A 88 -6.73 1.01 -9.86
CA GLY A 88 -6.62 0.84 -11.31
C GLY A 88 -6.17 2.06 -12.10
N GLU A 89 -7.08 2.98 -12.36
CA GLU A 89 -6.94 4.06 -13.33
C GLU A 89 -6.97 5.46 -12.69
N ASP A 90 -7.87 5.68 -11.73
CA ASP A 90 -8.01 6.97 -11.02
C ASP A 90 -6.79 7.32 -10.17
N VAL A 91 -6.14 6.28 -9.59
CA VAL A 91 -4.91 6.48 -8.81
C VAL A 91 -3.74 6.85 -9.70
N LEU A 92 -3.65 6.28 -10.91
CA LEU A 92 -2.57 6.61 -11.84
C LEU A 92 -2.74 8.02 -12.41
N SER A 93 -3.98 8.46 -12.64
CA SER A 93 -4.27 9.87 -12.95
C SER A 93 -3.79 10.80 -11.84
N THR A 94 -4.15 10.50 -10.59
CA THR A 94 -3.74 11.29 -9.42
C THR A 94 -2.21 11.31 -9.26
N GLN A 95 -1.53 10.20 -9.57
CA GLN A 95 -0.07 10.13 -9.53
C GLN A 95 0.59 10.95 -10.64
N LEU A 96 -0.03 11.01 -11.83
CA LEU A 96 0.44 11.84 -12.93
C LEU A 96 0.34 13.33 -12.56
N ASP A 97 -0.79 13.75 -11.97
CA ASP A 97 -0.98 15.11 -11.45
C ASP A 97 0.06 15.45 -10.37
N LEU A 98 0.32 14.52 -9.44
CA LEU A 98 1.32 14.69 -8.39
C LEU A 98 2.74 14.81 -8.98
N ALA A 99 3.06 14.03 -10.00
CA ALA A 99 4.35 14.12 -10.68
C ALA A 99 4.54 15.47 -11.36
N GLN A 100 3.49 15.99 -12.01
CA GLN A 100 3.51 17.31 -12.61
C GLN A 100 3.74 18.42 -11.56
N ALA A 101 3.05 18.35 -10.42
CA ALA A 101 3.29 19.28 -9.31
C ALA A 101 4.75 19.21 -8.79
N TYR A 102 5.35 18.02 -8.77
CA TYR A 102 6.77 17.89 -8.41
C TYR A 102 7.72 18.47 -9.46
N LEU A 103 7.39 18.42 -10.74
CA LEU A 103 8.15 19.10 -11.80
C LEU A 103 8.10 20.61 -11.61
N GLU A 104 6.90 21.16 -11.39
CA GLU A 104 6.68 22.59 -11.12
C GLU A 104 7.45 23.06 -9.87
N ALA A 105 7.50 22.22 -8.84
CA ALA A 105 8.28 22.49 -7.62
C ALA A 105 9.80 22.26 -7.77
N GLY A 106 10.30 21.91 -8.96
CA GLY A 106 11.72 21.64 -9.23
C GLY A 106 12.24 20.32 -8.65
N ARG A 107 11.37 19.45 -8.13
CA ARG A 107 11.70 18.16 -7.50
C ARG A 107 11.79 17.04 -8.54
N LYS A 108 12.64 17.24 -9.55
CA LYS A 108 12.79 16.37 -10.73
C LYS A 108 12.99 14.88 -10.41
N GLN A 109 13.78 14.54 -9.39
CA GLN A 109 14.05 13.15 -9.01
C GLN A 109 12.80 12.42 -8.48
N LEU A 110 11.96 13.12 -7.71
CA LEU A 110 10.71 12.56 -7.20
C LEU A 110 9.67 12.41 -8.31
N ALA A 111 9.54 13.43 -9.17
CA ALA A 111 8.68 13.36 -10.35
C ALA A 111 9.06 12.19 -11.25
N LYS A 112 10.36 12.03 -11.57
CA LYS A 112 10.88 10.95 -12.40
C LYS A 112 10.44 9.57 -11.89
N LYS A 113 10.58 9.32 -10.59
CA LYS A 113 10.21 8.02 -9.99
C LYS A 113 8.71 7.70 -10.13
N ILE A 114 7.86 8.72 -10.01
CA ILE A 114 6.40 8.54 -10.16
C ILE A 114 6.06 8.33 -11.65
N LEU A 115 6.67 9.11 -12.54
CA LEU A 115 6.45 8.97 -13.99
C LEU A 115 6.94 7.62 -14.53
N GLU A 116 8.04 7.07 -14.03
CA GLU A 116 8.49 5.71 -14.38
C GLU A 116 7.44 4.66 -13.99
N TYR A 117 6.89 4.76 -12.79
CA TYR A 117 5.82 3.86 -12.34
C TYR A 117 4.56 3.99 -13.21
N VAL A 118 4.13 5.22 -13.53
CA VAL A 118 2.95 5.45 -14.39
C VAL A 118 3.21 5.00 -15.84
N ALA A 119 4.44 5.12 -16.34
CA ALA A 119 4.83 4.63 -17.66
C ALA A 119 4.84 3.10 -17.79
N GLU A 120 4.94 2.38 -16.68
CA GLU A 120 4.89 0.92 -16.64
C GLU A 120 3.49 0.36 -16.35
N GLN A 121 2.71 1.05 -15.50
CA GLN A 121 1.44 0.54 -14.97
C GLN A 121 0.19 1.23 -15.55
N GLY A 122 0.35 2.40 -16.18
CA GLY A 122 -0.74 3.19 -16.77
C GLY A 122 -1.40 2.54 -17.98
N ASN A 123 -2.55 3.07 -18.37
CA ASN A 123 -3.13 2.80 -19.69
C ASN A 123 -2.31 3.51 -20.80
N ASP A 124 -2.64 3.27 -22.07
CA ASP A 124 -1.88 3.81 -23.20
C ASP A 124 -1.74 5.36 -23.18
N THR A 125 -2.78 6.07 -22.73
CA THR A 125 -2.77 7.54 -22.67
C THR A 125 -1.85 8.03 -21.56
N GLN A 126 -1.99 7.48 -20.36
CA GLN A 126 -1.15 7.79 -19.19
C GLN A 126 0.32 7.45 -19.44
N GLN A 127 0.60 6.30 -20.06
CA GLN A 127 1.97 5.91 -20.40
C GLN A 127 2.60 6.89 -21.39
N THR A 128 1.85 7.30 -22.42
CA THR A 128 2.33 8.25 -23.43
C THR A 128 2.65 9.61 -22.80
N GLU A 129 1.75 10.09 -21.94
CA GLU A 129 1.95 11.34 -21.21
C GLU A 129 3.12 11.28 -20.23
N ALA A 130 3.24 10.18 -19.48
CA ALA A 130 4.37 9.98 -18.58
C ALA A 130 5.72 9.94 -19.32
N ARG A 131 5.79 9.24 -20.47
CA ARG A 131 6.99 9.22 -21.33
C ARG A 131 7.32 10.59 -21.89
N LYS A 132 6.32 11.37 -22.28
CA LYS A 132 6.50 12.75 -22.74
C LYS A 132 7.10 13.62 -21.64
N LEU A 133 6.57 13.53 -20.42
CA LEU A 133 7.08 14.27 -19.26
C LEU A 133 8.49 13.81 -18.87
N LEU A 134 8.80 12.51 -18.91
CA LEU A 134 10.14 12.00 -18.68
C LEU A 134 11.19 12.58 -19.64
N GLY A 135 10.79 12.89 -20.89
CA GLY A 135 11.67 13.53 -21.87
C GLY A 135 11.99 15.00 -21.59
N THR A 136 11.28 15.67 -20.67
CA THR A 136 11.52 17.09 -20.33
C THR A 136 12.40 17.28 -19.08
N ILE A 137 12.69 16.20 -18.37
CA ILE A 137 13.43 16.20 -17.09
C ILE A 137 14.92 16.23 -17.34
#